data_AF-A0A950V438-F1
#
_entry.id   AF-A0A950V438-F1
#
_cell.length_a   1.000
_cell.length_b   1.000
_cell.length_c   1.000
_cell.angle_alpha   90.00
_cell.angle_beta   90.00
_cell.angle_gamma   90.00
#
_symmetry.space_group_name_H-M   'P 1'
#
loop_
_entity.id
_entity.type
_entity.pdbx_description
1 polymer ?
#
loop_
_entity_poly.entity_id
_entity_poly.type
_entity_poly.pdbx_seq_one_letter_code
_entity_poly.pdbx_strand_id
1 'polypeptide(L)'
;GDIVQFMHSALGDIRVKGVYTGFSPDMSSGITFGLKLPTGDHKFRNFDRDTSIGTGSTDVLLGAYHVGHPGDNWSWFVNGEAQQSVLITPNYRPGSDVNVSIGGYFNGRRVRGVTIVPLAQVIGSQRWSDTGEDSDHPNTGYRRLVLSPGVEFDFSSWRLYADVGFPVYQYVNGNQLVATAFYKVVVGRSFR
;
A
#
# COMPACT_ATOMS: atom_id res chain seq x y z
N GLY A 1 7.21 -34.59 3.47
CA GLY A 1 6.36 -34.11 2.37
C GLY A 1 7.27 -33.43 1.39
N ASP A 2 7.08 -33.70 0.10
CA ASP A 2 7.90 -33.09 -0.95
C ASP A 2 7.56 -31.60 -1.08
N ILE A 3 8.58 -30.77 -1.24
CA ILE A 3 8.41 -29.35 -1.51
C ILE A 3 7.94 -29.23 -2.95
N VAL A 4 6.67 -28.83 -3.14
CA VAL A 4 6.09 -28.56 -4.45
C VAL A 4 6.04 -27.05 -4.69
N GLN A 5 6.37 -26.63 -5.91
CA GLN A 5 6.31 -25.23 -6.33
C GLN A 5 5.12 -25.01 -7.24
N PHE A 6 4.35 -23.96 -6.96
CA PHE A 6 3.27 -23.50 -7.81
C PHE A 6 3.58 -22.09 -8.33
N MET A 7 3.25 -21.81 -9.59
CA MET A 7 3.38 -20.50 -10.21
C MET A 7 2.02 -20.06 -10.75
N HIS A 8 1.61 -18.84 -10.42
CA HIS A 8 0.37 -18.25 -10.87
C HIS A 8 0.59 -16.79 -11.26
N SER A 9 0.01 -16.38 -12.40
CA SER A 9 0.09 -15.02 -12.90
C SER A 9 -1.26 -14.62 -13.49
N ALA A 10 -1.83 -13.55 -12.96
CA ALA A 10 -3.09 -12.97 -13.39
C ALA A 10 -3.09 -11.47 -13.09
N LEU A 11 -4.07 -10.76 -13.63
CA LEU A 11 -4.36 -9.40 -13.17
C LEU A 11 -4.85 -9.44 -11.72
N GLY A 12 -4.41 -8.47 -10.92
CA GLY A 12 -4.92 -8.26 -9.56
C GLY A 12 -6.24 -7.49 -9.53
N ASP A 13 -6.76 -7.29 -8.33
CA ASP A 13 -7.96 -6.49 -8.11
C ASP A 13 -7.76 -5.02 -8.52
N ILE A 14 -8.57 -4.53 -9.46
CA ILE A 14 -8.63 -3.14 -9.90
C ILE A 14 -9.10 -2.25 -8.75
N ARG A 15 -8.39 -1.13 -8.53
CA ARG A 15 -8.77 -0.08 -7.58
C ARG A 15 -9.11 1.21 -8.31
N VAL A 16 -10.24 1.80 -7.96
CA VAL A 16 -10.67 3.12 -8.44
C VAL A 16 -10.72 4.06 -7.25
N LYS A 17 -9.97 5.17 -7.30
CA LYS A 17 -9.88 6.14 -6.20
C LYS A 17 -10.13 7.56 -6.70
N GLY A 18 -10.88 8.32 -5.93
CA GLY A 18 -10.99 9.77 -5.99
C GLY A 18 -10.19 10.42 -4.87
N VAL A 19 -9.73 11.65 -5.12
CA VAL A 19 -9.02 12.48 -4.14
C VAL A 19 -9.72 13.83 -4.07
N TYR A 20 -10.01 14.29 -2.85
CA TYR A 20 -10.52 15.63 -2.61
C TYR A 20 -9.57 16.39 -1.67
N THR A 21 -9.03 17.51 -2.16
CA THR A 21 -7.94 18.27 -1.52
C THR A 21 -8.33 19.70 -1.19
N GLY A 22 -9.63 20.02 -1.24
CA GLY A 22 -10.15 21.38 -1.12
C GLY A 22 -10.27 21.92 0.29
N PHE A 23 -9.68 21.26 1.30
CA PHE A 23 -9.78 21.69 2.70
C PHE A 23 -8.85 22.85 3.06
N SER A 24 -7.82 23.10 2.25
CA SER A 24 -6.86 24.18 2.47
C SER A 24 -6.44 24.84 1.14
N PRO A 25 -6.08 26.15 1.13
CA PRO A 25 -5.68 26.85 -0.09
C PRO A 25 -4.44 26.25 -0.77
N ASP A 26 -3.54 25.67 0.02
CA ASP A 26 -2.32 25.00 -0.42
C ASP A 26 -2.53 23.53 -0.78
N MET A 27 -3.76 23.00 -0.64
CA MET A 27 -4.13 21.61 -0.90
C MET A 27 -3.32 20.58 -0.09
N SER A 28 -2.71 21.02 1.02
CA SER A 28 -1.91 20.19 1.91
C SER A 28 -2.71 19.10 2.61
N SER A 29 -4.02 19.28 2.74
CA SER A 29 -4.91 18.32 3.40
C SER A 29 -5.94 17.77 2.42
N GLY A 30 -6.16 16.46 2.47
CA GLY A 30 -7.13 15.82 1.60
C GLY A 30 -7.65 14.51 2.14
N ILE A 31 -8.75 14.07 1.54
CA ILE A 31 -9.30 12.73 1.72
C ILE A 31 -9.21 11.97 0.41
N THR A 32 -9.03 10.66 0.53
CA THR A 32 -9.12 9.71 -0.59
C THR A 32 -10.27 8.76 -0.33
N PHE A 33 -11.04 8.44 -1.35
CA PHE A 33 -12.11 7.45 -1.25
C PHE A 33 -12.15 6.62 -2.51
N GLY A 34 -12.58 5.37 -2.42
CA GLY A 34 -12.56 4.49 -3.58
C GLY A 34 -13.13 3.12 -3.33
N LEU A 35 -13.06 2.32 -4.39
CA LEU A 35 -13.46 0.92 -4.39
C LEU A 35 -12.33 0.06 -4.93
N LYS A 36 -12.10 -1.09 -4.28
CA LYS A 36 -11.40 -2.23 -4.85
C LYS A 36 -12.44 -3.16 -5.45
N LEU A 37 -12.25 -3.61 -6.68
CA LEU A 37 -13.18 -4.47 -7.41
C LEU A 37 -12.65 -5.91 -7.49
N PRO A 38 -13.51 -6.94 -7.35
CA PRO A 38 -13.13 -8.36 -7.34
C PRO A 38 -12.82 -8.88 -8.74
N THR A 39 -11.74 -8.37 -9.34
CA THR A 39 -11.38 -8.60 -10.74
C THR A 39 -10.17 -9.53 -10.89
N GLY A 40 -9.41 -9.73 -9.81
CA GLY A 40 -8.31 -10.68 -9.78
C GLY A 40 -8.77 -12.12 -9.53
N ASP A 41 -7.92 -13.06 -9.94
CA ASP A 41 -8.16 -14.48 -9.73
C ASP A 41 -7.99 -14.84 -8.23
N HIS A 42 -9.03 -15.48 -7.70
CA HIS A 42 -9.14 -15.94 -6.31
C HIS A 42 -9.54 -17.41 -6.22
N LYS A 43 -9.48 -18.15 -7.34
CA LYS A 43 -9.90 -19.55 -7.46
C LYS A 43 -8.78 -20.45 -7.95
N PHE A 44 -7.54 -19.95 -8.02
CA PHE A 44 -6.41 -20.74 -8.45
C PHE A 44 -6.17 -21.92 -7.50
N ARG A 45 -6.09 -23.12 -8.06
CA ARG A 45 -5.95 -24.34 -7.28
C ARG A 45 -4.61 -24.38 -6.54
N ASN A 46 -4.61 -24.89 -5.31
CA ASN A 46 -3.45 -25.01 -4.42
C ASN A 46 -2.97 -23.71 -3.76
N PHE A 47 -3.72 -22.61 -3.90
CA PHE A 47 -3.49 -21.38 -3.14
C PHE A 47 -4.62 -21.18 -2.14
N ASP A 48 -4.27 -20.74 -0.94
CA ASP A 48 -5.25 -20.23 0.02
C ASP A 48 -5.77 -18.87 -0.45
N ARG A 49 -7.00 -18.53 -0.03
CA ARG A 49 -7.65 -17.28 -0.42
C ARG A 49 -6.84 -16.03 -0.07
N ASP A 50 -6.17 -16.00 1.08
CA ASP A 50 -5.32 -14.87 1.51
C ASP A 50 -4.07 -14.69 0.63
N THR A 51 -3.56 -15.80 0.06
CA THR A 51 -2.37 -15.81 -0.82
C THR A 51 -2.68 -15.63 -2.30
N SER A 52 -3.97 -15.56 -2.65
CA SER A 52 -4.43 -15.44 -4.03
C SER A 52 -4.22 -14.02 -4.57
N ILE A 53 -4.16 -13.88 -5.91
CA ILE A 53 -3.90 -12.60 -6.58
C ILE A 53 -5.05 -11.59 -6.39
N GLY A 54 -6.29 -12.07 -6.38
CA GLY A 54 -7.48 -11.31 -6.01
C GLY A 54 -8.12 -11.85 -4.74
N THR A 55 -8.94 -11.03 -4.08
CA THR A 55 -9.65 -11.47 -2.87
C THR A 55 -11.06 -11.96 -3.14
N GLY A 56 -11.61 -11.70 -4.33
CA GLY A 56 -13.01 -11.97 -4.66
C GLY A 56 -14.00 -11.14 -3.83
N SER A 57 -13.58 -9.99 -3.32
CA SER A 57 -14.42 -9.03 -2.60
C SER A 57 -14.38 -7.64 -3.23
N THR A 58 -15.49 -6.91 -3.09
CA THR A 58 -15.51 -5.46 -3.28
C THR A 58 -15.22 -4.80 -1.95
N ASP A 59 -14.21 -3.94 -1.92
CA ASP A 59 -13.80 -3.25 -0.69
C ASP A 59 -13.95 -1.74 -0.86
N VAL A 60 -14.42 -1.08 0.20
CA VAL A 60 -14.37 0.37 0.31
C VAL A 60 -12.97 0.77 0.79
N LEU A 61 -12.42 1.80 0.15
CA LEU A 61 -11.15 2.43 0.50
C LEU A 61 -11.46 3.83 1.01
N LEU A 62 -10.98 4.17 2.21
CA LEU A 62 -11.10 5.51 2.79
C LEU A 62 -9.78 5.93 3.38
N GLY A 63 -9.31 7.11 3.04
CA GLY A 63 -8.05 7.63 3.53
C GLY A 63 -8.06 9.14 3.70
N ALA A 64 -7.03 9.62 4.36
CA ALA A 64 -6.77 11.03 4.56
C ALA A 64 -5.27 11.27 4.58
N TYR A 65 -4.86 12.48 4.21
CA TYR A 65 -3.48 12.88 4.28
C TYR A 65 -3.34 14.35 4.68
N HIS A 66 -2.18 14.68 5.22
CA HIS A 66 -1.73 16.04 5.46
C HIS A 66 -0.24 16.18 5.13
N VAL A 67 0.15 17.30 4.52
CA VAL A 67 1.54 17.64 4.21
C VAL A 67 1.90 18.99 4.85
N GLY A 68 2.90 19.00 5.73
CA GLY A 68 3.36 20.22 6.37
C GLY A 68 4.67 20.72 5.78
N HIS A 69 4.78 22.05 5.64
CA HIS A 69 5.95 22.75 5.09
C HIS A 69 6.48 23.77 6.11
N PRO A 70 7.13 23.32 7.20
CA PRO A 70 7.58 24.20 8.28
C PRO A 70 8.79 25.10 7.92
N GLY A 71 9.35 24.97 6.72
CA GLY A 71 10.37 25.87 6.18
C GLY A 71 10.77 25.51 4.75
N ASP A 72 11.79 26.18 4.22
CA ASP A 72 12.14 26.12 2.79
C ASP A 72 12.92 24.87 2.36
N ASN A 73 13.33 24.02 3.31
CA ASN A 73 14.29 22.94 3.05
C ASN A 73 13.73 21.54 3.30
N TRP A 74 12.64 21.41 4.04
CA TRP A 74 12.07 20.11 4.39
C TRP A 74 10.56 20.20 4.54
N SER A 75 9.92 19.07 4.25
CA SER A 75 8.49 18.88 4.41
C SER A 75 8.24 17.56 5.10
N TRP A 76 7.09 17.42 5.76
CA TRP A 76 6.62 16.15 6.31
C TRP A 76 5.24 15.82 5.79
N PHE A 77 4.91 14.54 5.87
CA PHE A 77 3.58 14.06 5.53
C PHE A 77 3.11 13.04 6.54
N VAL A 78 1.80 12.97 6.68
CA VAL A 78 1.09 11.84 7.27
C VAL A 78 -0.01 11.42 6.31
N ASN A 79 -0.17 10.13 6.10
CA ASN A 79 -1.28 9.58 5.33
C ASN A 79 -1.80 8.31 6.00
N GLY A 80 -3.11 8.11 5.94
CA GLY A 80 -3.76 6.88 6.40
C GLY A 80 -4.76 6.39 5.36
N GLU A 81 -4.88 5.08 5.19
CA GLU A 81 -5.89 4.43 4.35
C GLU A 81 -6.43 3.20 5.09
N ALA A 82 -7.76 3.11 5.18
CA ALA A 82 -8.50 1.96 5.65
C ALA A 82 -9.18 1.27 4.47
N GLN A 83 -9.13 -0.06 4.46
CA GLN A 83 -9.77 -0.92 3.47
C GLN A 83 -10.72 -1.88 4.18
N GLN A 84 -11.99 -1.88 3.76
CA GLN A 84 -13.05 -2.68 4.36
C GLN A 84 -13.85 -3.43 3.30
N SER A 85 -13.90 -4.75 3.41
CA SER A 85 -14.72 -5.62 2.55
C SER A 85 -16.21 -5.36 2.78
N VAL A 86 -16.95 -4.93 1.75
CA VAL A 86 -18.39 -4.63 1.80
C VAL A 86 -19.26 -5.61 1.01
N LEU A 87 -18.72 -6.20 -0.05
CA LEU A 87 -19.34 -7.32 -0.78
C LEU A 87 -18.33 -8.46 -0.87
N ILE A 88 -18.74 -9.66 -0.49
CA ILE A 88 -17.85 -10.81 -0.33
C ILE A 88 -18.33 -12.01 -1.15
N THR A 89 -17.42 -12.91 -1.48
CA THR A 89 -17.78 -14.25 -1.95
C THR A 89 -18.44 -15.02 -0.79
N PRO A 90 -19.40 -15.93 -1.02
CA PRO A 90 -19.83 -16.86 0.01
C PRO A 90 -18.62 -17.57 0.64
N ASN A 91 -18.67 -17.78 1.95
CA ASN A 91 -17.66 -18.51 2.73
C ASN A 91 -16.25 -17.89 2.84
N TYR A 92 -15.99 -16.69 2.28
CA TYR A 92 -14.72 -15.99 2.48
C TYR A 92 -14.90 -14.48 2.61
N ARG A 93 -14.45 -13.92 3.74
CA ARG A 93 -14.36 -12.49 4.02
C ARG A 93 -12.90 -12.13 4.32
N PRO A 94 -12.25 -11.34 3.45
CA PRO A 94 -10.95 -10.78 3.77
C PRO A 94 -11.04 -9.89 5.00
N GLY A 95 -10.05 -10.02 5.89
CA GLY A 95 -9.86 -9.15 7.02
C GLY A 95 -9.60 -7.72 6.54
N SER A 96 -10.17 -6.77 7.26
CA SER A 96 -9.97 -5.35 7.00
C SER A 96 -8.50 -4.97 7.23
N ASP A 97 -8.10 -3.84 6.69
CA ASP A 97 -6.72 -3.37 6.79
C ASP A 97 -6.68 -1.86 7.00
N VAL A 98 -5.73 -1.41 7.82
CA VAL A 98 -5.41 0.00 8.04
C VAL A 98 -3.91 0.18 7.90
N ASN A 99 -3.50 1.11 7.03
CA ASN A 99 -2.12 1.57 6.90
C ASN A 99 -2.03 3.03 7.27
N VAL A 100 -1.01 3.39 8.04
CA VAL A 100 -0.65 4.77 8.37
C VAL A 100 0.82 4.95 8.04
N SER A 101 1.17 6.01 7.32
CA SER A 101 2.55 6.37 7.01
C SER A 101 2.82 7.78 7.50
N ILE A 102 3.98 7.98 8.11
CA ILE A 102 4.50 9.28 8.52
C ILE A 102 5.91 9.38 7.95
N GLY A 103 6.22 10.47 7.26
CA GLY A 103 7.53 10.64 6.66
C GLY A 103 7.91 12.09 6.44
N GLY A 104 9.12 12.26 5.94
CA GLY A 104 9.66 13.57 5.59
C GLY A 104 10.58 13.46 4.39
N TYR A 105 10.71 14.58 3.70
CA TYR A 105 11.58 14.73 2.54
C TYR A 105 12.25 16.09 2.54
N PHE A 106 13.46 16.15 2.00
CA PHE A 106 14.13 17.41 1.73
C PHE A 106 13.70 17.91 0.36
N ASN A 107 13.62 19.23 0.17
CA ASN A 107 13.11 19.88 -1.06
C ASN A 107 13.96 19.61 -2.34
N GLY A 108 14.92 18.70 -2.22
CA GLY A 108 15.68 18.12 -3.29
C GLY A 108 16.82 19.00 -3.78
N ARG A 109 17.78 18.38 -4.47
CA ARG A 109 18.88 19.10 -5.13
C ARG A 109 18.75 18.92 -6.64
N ARG A 110 18.83 20.03 -7.38
CA ARG A 110 18.78 20.00 -8.84
C ARG A 110 20.17 19.74 -9.43
N VAL A 111 20.32 18.67 -10.19
CA VAL A 111 21.56 18.28 -10.87
C VAL A 111 21.25 17.97 -12.32
N ARG A 112 21.86 18.72 -13.26
CA ARG A 112 21.72 18.50 -14.72
C ARG A 112 20.26 18.36 -15.21
N GLY A 113 19.36 19.18 -14.66
CA GLY A 113 17.95 19.19 -15.06
C GLY A 113 17.05 18.17 -14.33
N VAL A 114 17.61 17.34 -13.46
CA VAL A 114 16.87 16.40 -12.60
C VAL A 114 16.83 16.95 -11.17
N THR A 115 15.67 16.95 -10.53
CA THR A 115 15.55 17.21 -9.09
C THR A 115 15.57 15.89 -8.35
N ILE A 116 16.50 15.74 -7.40
CA ILE A 116 16.66 14.53 -6.59
C ILE A 116 16.13 14.82 -5.19
N VAL A 117 15.07 14.13 -4.78
CA VAL A 117 14.34 14.33 -3.53
C VAL A 117 14.56 13.10 -2.64
N PRO A 118 15.47 13.13 -1.66
CA PRO A 118 15.60 12.07 -0.68
C PRO A 118 14.45 12.15 0.34
N LEU A 119 13.91 11.00 0.72
CA LEU A 119 12.81 10.89 1.66
C LEU A 119 12.95 9.66 2.55
N ALA A 120 12.26 9.68 3.69
CA ALA A 120 12.13 8.51 4.56
C ALA A 120 10.76 8.51 5.22
N GLN A 121 10.21 7.33 5.46
CA GLN A 121 8.93 7.16 6.11
C GLN A 121 8.91 5.95 7.05
N VAL A 122 8.00 6.02 8.01
CA VAL A 122 7.60 4.92 8.88
C VAL A 122 6.18 4.54 8.51
N ILE A 123 5.95 3.24 8.26
CA ILE A 123 4.65 2.72 7.86
C ILE A 123 4.18 1.73 8.93
N GLY A 124 3.08 2.05 9.60
CA GLY A 124 2.36 1.15 10.48
C GLY A 124 1.20 0.49 9.74
N SER A 125 1.08 -0.83 9.87
CA SER A 125 0.01 -1.61 9.24
C SER A 125 -0.67 -2.52 10.24
N GLN A 126 -1.99 -2.60 10.18
CA GLN A 126 -2.82 -3.54 10.92
C GLN A 126 -3.79 -4.21 9.95
N ARG A 127 -3.65 -5.53 9.77
CA ARG A 127 -4.58 -6.38 9.03
C ARG A 127 -5.23 -7.35 10.00
N TRP A 128 -6.55 -7.34 10.09
CA TRP A 128 -7.28 -8.34 10.87
C TRP A 128 -7.34 -9.68 10.13
N SER A 129 -7.62 -10.78 10.84
CA SER A 129 -7.71 -12.11 10.24
C SER A 129 -8.90 -12.23 9.29
N ASP A 130 -8.73 -13.05 8.26
CA ASP A 130 -9.79 -13.40 7.32
C ASP A 130 -10.81 -14.33 7.99
N THR A 131 -12.09 -14.24 7.65
CA THR A 131 -13.15 -15.08 8.23
C THR A 131 -13.94 -15.83 7.17
N GLY A 132 -14.62 -16.90 7.58
CA GLY A 132 -15.40 -17.77 6.70
C GLY A 132 -14.83 -19.20 6.65
N GLU A 133 -15.56 -20.12 6.04
CA GLU A 133 -15.17 -21.54 5.94
C GLU A 133 -13.96 -21.74 5.01
N ASP A 134 -13.82 -20.87 4.00
CA ASP A 134 -12.72 -20.91 3.04
C ASP A 134 -11.52 -20.06 3.51
N SER A 135 -11.52 -19.58 4.77
CA SER A 135 -10.39 -18.84 5.33
C SER A 135 -9.51 -19.70 6.23
N ASP A 136 -8.20 -19.54 6.12
CA ASP A 136 -7.25 -20.03 7.12
C ASP A 136 -7.13 -19.00 8.26
N HIS A 137 -8.24 -18.77 8.97
CA HIS A 137 -8.36 -17.72 10.00
C HIS A 137 -7.17 -17.65 10.98
N PRO A 138 -6.67 -18.78 11.55
CA PRO A 138 -5.55 -18.75 12.51
C PRO A 138 -4.22 -18.30 11.90
N ASN A 139 -4.05 -18.40 10.58
CA ASN A 139 -2.81 -18.08 9.87
C ASN A 139 -2.93 -16.81 9.01
N THR A 140 -3.92 -15.96 9.25
CA THR A 140 -4.10 -14.69 8.52
C THR A 140 -4.12 -13.49 9.45
N GLY A 141 -3.75 -12.33 8.93
CA GLY A 141 -3.70 -11.08 9.68
C GLY A 141 -2.33 -10.83 10.33
N TYR A 142 -2.00 -9.55 10.48
CA TYR A 142 -0.71 -9.11 10.97
C TYR A 142 -0.75 -7.69 11.51
N ARG A 143 0.30 -7.32 12.24
CA ARG A 143 0.67 -5.94 12.55
C ARG A 143 2.14 -5.72 12.24
N ARG A 144 2.47 -4.60 11.62
CA ARG A 144 3.82 -4.32 11.15
C ARG A 144 4.20 -2.86 11.34
N LEU A 145 5.48 -2.63 11.60
CA LEU A 145 6.13 -1.34 11.49
C LEU A 145 7.29 -1.47 10.50
N VAL A 146 7.29 -0.63 9.46
CA VAL A 146 8.29 -0.66 8.37
C VAL A 146 8.99 0.69 8.30
N LEU A 147 10.31 0.68 8.23
CA LEU A 147 11.12 1.85 7.88
C LEU A 147 11.40 1.82 6.38
N SER A 148 11.08 2.90 5.67
CA SER A 148 11.19 2.99 4.21
C SER A 148 11.97 4.25 3.82
N PRO A 149 13.31 4.19 3.73
CA PRO A 149 14.11 5.17 3.01
C PRO A 149 13.84 5.06 1.50
N GLY A 150 13.77 6.22 0.84
CA GLY A 150 13.52 6.30 -0.59
C GLY A 150 14.13 7.55 -1.24
N VAL A 151 14.00 7.58 -2.55
CA VAL A 151 14.45 8.68 -3.38
C VAL A 151 13.47 8.88 -4.52
N GLU A 152 13.28 10.14 -4.88
CA GLU A 152 12.50 10.55 -6.02
C GLU A 152 13.34 11.39 -6.98
N PHE A 153 13.11 11.16 -8.26
CA PHE A 153 13.74 11.86 -9.37
C PHE A 153 12.66 12.50 -10.23
N ASP A 154 12.64 13.84 -10.26
CA ASP A 154 11.77 14.60 -11.13
C ASP A 154 12.57 15.14 -12.32
N PHE A 155 12.11 14.84 -13.53
CA PHE A 155 12.75 15.28 -14.77
C PHE A 155 11.72 15.53 -15.87
N SER A 156 11.63 16.77 -16.34
CA SER A 156 10.65 17.19 -17.35
C SER A 156 9.22 16.83 -16.94
N SER A 157 8.53 15.97 -17.70
CA SER A 157 7.18 15.47 -17.42
C SER A 157 7.15 14.17 -16.61
N TRP A 158 8.30 13.65 -16.18
CA TRP A 158 8.43 12.34 -15.56
C TRP A 158 8.83 12.44 -14.09
N ARG A 159 8.31 11.50 -13.31
CA ARG A 159 8.65 11.29 -11.91
C ARG A 159 8.97 9.82 -11.71
N LEU A 160 10.15 9.53 -11.17
CA LEU A 160 10.55 8.19 -10.77
C LEU A 160 10.75 8.18 -9.25
N TYR A 161 10.00 7.34 -8.57
CA TYR A 161 10.10 7.15 -7.13
C TYR A 161 10.56 5.71 -6.85
N ALA A 162 11.48 5.54 -5.90
CA ALA A 162 11.89 4.23 -5.43
C ALA A 162 12.16 4.23 -3.92
N ASP A 163 11.78 3.14 -3.24
CA ASP A 163 12.10 2.93 -1.83
C ASP A 163 12.36 1.47 -1.49
N VAL A 164 13.01 1.27 -0.34
CA VAL A 164 13.23 -0.04 0.26
C VAL A 164 12.63 -0.04 1.66
N GLY A 165 11.60 -0.85 1.89
CA GLY A 165 10.95 -1.02 3.18
C GLY A 165 11.56 -2.16 4.00
N PHE A 166 12.03 -1.85 5.20
CA PHE A 166 12.57 -2.80 6.18
C PHE A 166 11.59 -2.97 7.35
N PRO A 167 10.99 -4.16 7.53
CA PRO A 167 10.18 -4.44 8.71
C PRO A 167 11.05 -4.44 9.97
N VAL A 168 10.84 -3.46 10.85
CA VAL A 168 11.53 -3.38 12.14
C VAL A 168 10.73 -4.01 13.27
N TYR A 169 9.41 -4.13 13.07
CA TYR A 169 8.52 -4.90 13.91
C TYR A 169 7.52 -5.63 13.04
N GLN A 170 7.34 -6.92 13.28
CA GLN A 170 6.35 -7.72 12.58
C GLN A 170 5.80 -8.79 13.51
N TYR A 171 4.48 -8.83 13.61
CA TYR A 171 3.75 -9.89 14.26
C TYR A 171 2.70 -10.39 13.28
N VAL A 172 2.80 -11.67 12.94
CA VAL A 172 1.85 -12.38 12.06
C VAL A 172 1.13 -13.42 12.89
N ASN A 173 -0.12 -13.73 12.53
CA ASN A 173 -0.84 -14.84 13.13
C ASN A 173 -0.42 -16.13 12.44
N GLY A 174 -0.03 -17.14 13.23
CA GLY A 174 0.32 -18.46 12.71
C GLY A 174 1.48 -18.44 11.73
N ASN A 175 1.40 -19.29 10.71
CA ASN A 175 2.46 -19.48 9.71
C ASN A 175 2.16 -18.66 8.45
N GLN A 176 2.85 -17.54 8.27
CA GLN A 176 2.73 -16.69 7.09
C GLN A 176 4.09 -16.51 6.41
N LEU A 177 4.07 -16.42 5.08
CA LEU A 177 5.24 -16.02 4.31
C LEU A 177 5.47 -14.51 4.50
N VAL A 178 6.66 -14.15 4.98
CA VAL A 178 7.03 -12.76 5.24
C VAL A 178 8.32 -12.41 4.53
N ALA A 179 8.35 -11.23 3.90
CA ALA A 179 9.55 -10.72 3.26
C ALA A 179 10.42 -9.94 4.26
N THR A 180 11.74 -10.08 4.16
CA THR A 180 12.71 -9.32 4.96
C THR A 180 12.89 -7.89 4.45
N ALA A 181 12.56 -7.63 3.18
CA ALA A 181 12.58 -6.30 2.57
C ALA A 181 11.51 -6.17 1.48
N PHE A 182 10.99 -4.96 1.30
CA PHE A 182 10.03 -4.59 0.26
C PHE A 182 10.67 -3.60 -0.70
N TYR A 183 10.69 -3.90 -1.99
CA TYR A 183 11.20 -3.00 -3.01
C TYR A 183 10.02 -2.42 -3.80
N LYS A 184 9.94 -1.09 -3.89
CA LYS A 184 8.87 -0.42 -4.63
C LYS A 184 9.48 0.60 -5.59
N VAL A 185 9.00 0.57 -6.82
CA VAL A 185 9.34 1.54 -7.87
C VAL A 185 8.06 2.03 -8.50
N VAL A 186 7.92 3.35 -8.63
CA VAL A 186 6.77 4.01 -9.23
C VAL A 186 7.26 4.95 -10.31
N VAL A 187 6.74 4.79 -11.53
CA VAL A 187 7.01 5.69 -12.66
C VAL A 187 5.72 6.44 -12.97
N GLY A 188 5.80 7.77 -12.95
CA GLY A 188 4.71 8.68 -13.28
C GLY A 188 5.07 9.57 -14.47
N ARG A 189 4.05 9.88 -15.28
CA ARG A 189 4.15 10.88 -16.35
C ARG A 189 3.00 11.87 -16.23
N SER A 190 3.33 13.16 -16.31
CA SER A 190 2.36 14.24 -16.42
C SER A 190 2.07 14.54 -17.89
N PHE A 191 0.79 14.63 -18.24
CA PHE A 191 0.29 15.01 -19.58
C PHE A 191 -0.30 16.42 -19.46
N ARG A 192 0.56 17.42 -19.27
CA ARG A 192 0.18 18.82 -19.40
C ARG A 192 0.49 19.30 -20.81
#